data_AF-A0A2H0UI90-F1
#
_entry.id   AF-A0A2H0UI90-F1
#
_cell.length_a   1.000
_cell.length_b   1.000
_cell.length_c   1.000
_cell.angle_alpha   90.00
_cell.angle_beta   90.00
_cell.angle_gamma   90.00
#
_symmetry.space_group_name_H-M   'P 1'
#
loop_
_entity.id
_entity.type
_entity.pdbx_description
1 polymer ?
#
loop_
_entity_poly.entity_id
_entity_poly.type
_entity_poly.pdbx_seq_one_letter_code
_entity_poly.pdbx_strand_id
1 'polypeptide(L)'
;MSQRTMHEVAKFASGLVAADLATNIWFAYSGLLPLTVMGVTVTESMIWPAIVFDVAALSFLVHYAWRIGNIPSLRERSYLMLAGLVFAAVAVIHFARILFDVDVAVMGYEAPHWISWTASIVTAYLAYMSFRLATRLKG
;
A
#
# COMPACT_ATOMS: atom_id res chain seq x y z
N MET A 1 0.45 4.19 -22.05
CA MET A 1 -0.37 2.95 -21.86
C MET A 1 -1.78 3.23 -22.35
N SER A 2 -2.44 2.31 -23.05
CA SER A 2 -3.79 2.58 -23.59
C SER A 2 -4.86 2.56 -22.48
N GLN A 3 -5.97 3.30 -22.65
CA GLN A 3 -7.11 3.28 -21.72
C GLN A 3 -7.64 1.85 -21.50
N ARG A 4 -7.69 1.05 -22.58
CA ARG A 4 -8.05 -0.37 -22.51
C ARG A 4 -7.09 -1.16 -21.63
N THR A 5 -5.78 -0.96 -21.78
CA THR A 5 -4.78 -1.63 -20.94
C THR A 5 -4.92 -1.23 -19.48
N MET A 6 -5.16 0.05 -19.17
CA MET A 6 -5.41 0.51 -17.80
C MET A 6 -6.65 -0.17 -17.19
N HIS A 7 -7.70 -0.30 -17.99
CA HIS A 7 -8.93 -0.95 -17.56
C HIS A 7 -8.74 -2.44 -17.25
N GLU A 8 -7.99 -3.17 -18.09
CA GLU A 8 -7.67 -4.58 -17.83
C GLU A 8 -6.75 -4.76 -16.61
N VAL A 9 -5.76 -3.88 -16.43
CA VAL A 9 -4.91 -3.89 -15.23
C VAL A 9 -5.72 -3.64 -13.97
N ALA A 10 -6.65 -2.68 -13.99
CA ALA A 10 -7.49 -2.37 -12.83
C ALA A 10 -8.45 -3.53 -12.48
N LYS A 11 -9.03 -4.21 -13.49
CA LYS A 11 -9.81 -5.44 -13.27
C LYS A 11 -8.97 -6.53 -12.61
N PHE A 12 -7.79 -6.79 -13.15
CA PHE A 12 -6.88 -7.78 -12.58
C PHE A 12 -6.51 -7.46 -11.14
N ALA A 13 -6.12 -6.21 -10.86
CA ALA A 13 -5.81 -5.74 -9.52
C ALA A 13 -7.01 -5.87 -8.56
N SER A 14 -8.22 -5.54 -9.02
CA SER A 14 -9.44 -5.72 -8.22
C SER A 14 -9.71 -7.18 -7.87
N GLY A 15 -9.44 -8.12 -8.78
CA GLY A 15 -9.55 -9.55 -8.52
C GLY A 15 -8.53 -10.03 -7.49
N LEU A 16 -7.31 -9.50 -7.54
CA LEU A 16 -6.24 -9.83 -6.59
C LEU A 16 -6.57 -9.33 -5.17
N VAL A 17 -7.07 -8.09 -5.04
CA VAL A 17 -7.55 -7.54 -3.76
C VAL A 17 -8.77 -8.30 -3.25
N ALA A 18 -9.70 -8.70 -4.12
CA ALA A 18 -10.87 -9.48 -3.72
C ALA A 18 -10.49 -10.89 -3.22
N ALA A 19 -9.49 -11.53 -3.83
CA ALA A 19 -8.97 -12.81 -3.36
C ALA A 19 -8.32 -12.67 -1.98
N ASP A 20 -7.49 -11.65 -1.78
CA ASP A 20 -6.85 -11.37 -0.49
C ASP A 20 -7.89 -11.08 0.62
N LEU A 21 -8.90 -10.25 0.31
CA LEU A 21 -10.03 -9.98 1.19
C LEU A 21 -10.78 -11.26 1.59
N ALA A 22 -11.06 -12.14 0.62
CA ALA A 22 -11.74 -13.41 0.88
C ALA A 22 -10.90 -14.33 1.78
N THR A 23 -9.59 -14.37 1.56
CA THR A 23 -8.65 -15.10 2.41
C THR A 23 -8.61 -14.52 3.84
N ASN A 24 -8.57 -13.19 4.00
CA ASN A 24 -8.61 -12.52 5.30
C ASN A 24 -9.92 -12.81 6.05
N ILE A 25 -11.06 -12.77 5.35
CA ILE A 25 -12.37 -13.15 5.92
C ILE A 25 -12.38 -14.62 6.34
N TRP A 26 -11.87 -15.51 5.49
CA TRP A 26 -11.80 -16.93 5.84
C TRP A 26 -10.95 -17.15 7.09
N PHE A 27 -9.76 -16.54 7.18
CA PHE A 27 -8.93 -16.61 8.38
C PHE A 27 -9.68 -16.13 9.64
N ALA A 28 -10.40 -15.01 9.56
CA ALA A 28 -11.19 -14.48 10.66
C ALA A 28 -12.26 -15.45 11.20
N TYR A 29 -12.83 -16.32 10.36
CA TYR A 29 -13.87 -17.27 10.76
C TYR A 29 -13.39 -18.72 10.89
N SER A 30 -12.17 -19.02 10.45
CA SER A 30 -11.61 -20.38 10.44
C SER A 30 -11.24 -20.92 11.83
N GLY A 31 -11.11 -20.04 12.84
CA GLY A 31 -10.59 -20.40 14.17
C GLY A 31 -9.12 -20.81 14.17
N LEU A 32 -8.37 -20.54 13.08
CA LEU A 32 -6.95 -20.89 12.94
C LEU A 32 -6.00 -19.88 13.61
N LEU A 33 -6.50 -18.71 14.01
CA LEU A 33 -5.71 -17.66 14.67
C LEU A 33 -5.80 -17.80 16.20
N PRO A 34 -4.72 -17.50 16.96
CA PRO A 34 -3.46 -16.93 16.49
C PRO A 34 -2.53 -17.96 15.82
N LEU A 35 -1.87 -17.53 14.74
CA LEU A 35 -0.95 -18.38 13.97
C LEU A 35 0.45 -17.75 13.95
N THR A 36 1.46 -18.51 14.37
CA THR A 36 2.85 -18.04 14.39
C THR A 36 3.63 -18.61 13.20
N VAL A 37 4.06 -17.75 12.28
CA VAL A 37 4.93 -18.10 11.15
C VAL A 37 6.23 -17.32 11.25
N MET A 38 7.37 -18.01 11.17
CA MET A 38 8.70 -17.38 11.20
C MET A 38 8.91 -16.41 12.39
N GLY A 39 8.35 -16.74 13.56
CA GLY A 39 8.44 -15.92 14.77
C GLY A 39 7.50 -14.71 14.82
N VAL A 40 6.63 -14.53 13.82
CA VAL A 40 5.58 -13.50 13.81
C VAL A 40 4.23 -14.15 14.11
N THR A 41 3.58 -13.71 15.19
CA THR A 41 2.24 -14.17 15.57
C THR A 41 1.18 -13.26 14.95
N VAL A 42 0.41 -13.81 14.02
CA VAL A 42 -0.77 -13.15 13.45
C VAL A 42 -1.95 -13.42 14.37
N THR A 43 -2.60 -12.36 14.86
CA THR A 43 -3.79 -12.44 15.73
C THR A 43 -5.03 -11.94 15.00
N GLU A 44 -6.21 -12.24 15.52
CA GLU A 44 -7.50 -11.77 14.96
C GLU A 44 -7.57 -10.23 14.88
N SER A 45 -6.98 -9.54 15.87
CA SER A 45 -6.96 -8.07 15.92
C SER A 45 -6.22 -7.43 14.73
N MET A 46 -5.27 -8.17 14.12
CA MET A 46 -4.49 -7.72 12.97
C MET A 46 -5.24 -7.88 11.65
N ILE A 47 -6.24 -8.77 11.59
CA ILE A 47 -7.01 -9.04 10.37
C ILE A 47 -8.00 -7.92 10.08
N TRP A 48 -8.61 -7.33 11.11
CA TRP A 48 -9.64 -6.30 10.93
C TRP A 48 -9.15 -5.05 10.16
N PRO A 49 -7.97 -4.47 10.48
CA PRO A 49 -7.40 -3.40 9.67
C PRO A 49 -7.18 -3.79 8.21
N ALA A 50 -6.72 -5.03 7.95
CA ALA A 50 -6.49 -5.52 6.59
C ALA A 50 -7.81 -5.63 5.81
N ILE A 51 -8.86 -6.20 6.41
CA ILE A 51 -10.20 -6.27 5.80
C ILE A 51 -10.73 -4.87 5.46
N VAL A 52 -10.62 -3.90 6.39
CA VAL A 52 -11.09 -2.53 6.14
C VAL A 52 -10.32 -1.88 5.00
N PHE A 53 -8.99 -2.05 4.99
CA PHE A 53 -8.14 -1.56 3.90
C PHE A 53 -8.53 -2.19 2.57
N ASP A 54 -8.71 -3.51 2.50
CA ASP A 54 -9.07 -4.23 1.29
C ASP A 54 -10.45 -3.84 0.77
N VAL A 55 -11.44 -3.66 1.65
CA VAL A 55 -12.77 -3.17 1.26
C VAL A 55 -12.69 -1.77 0.67
N ALA A 56 -11.90 -0.87 1.28
CA ALA A 56 -11.69 0.47 0.77
C ALA A 56 -10.94 0.46 -0.57
N ALA A 57 -9.86 -0.33 -0.67
CA ALA A 57 -9.07 -0.50 -1.88
C ALA A 57 -9.89 -1.12 -3.01
N LEU A 58 -10.67 -2.15 -2.73
CA LEU A 58 -11.56 -2.79 -3.70
C LEU A 58 -12.65 -1.83 -4.16
N SER A 59 -13.27 -1.09 -3.25
CA SER A 59 -14.28 -0.08 -3.59
C SER A 59 -13.70 1.01 -4.49
N PHE A 60 -12.49 1.49 -4.15
CA PHE A 60 -11.78 2.45 -4.98
C PHE A 60 -11.44 1.86 -6.36
N LEU A 61 -10.86 0.67 -6.42
CA LEU A 61 -10.48 0.01 -7.67
C LEU A 61 -11.69 -0.28 -8.55
N VAL A 62 -12.78 -0.82 -7.99
CA VAL A 62 -14.01 -1.09 -8.74
C VAL A 62 -14.61 0.21 -9.25
N HIS A 63 -14.71 1.25 -8.40
CA HIS A 63 -15.26 2.54 -8.80
C HIS A 63 -14.43 3.20 -9.91
N TYR A 64 -13.11 3.23 -9.77
CA TYR A 64 -12.21 3.86 -10.71
C TYR A 64 -12.02 3.03 -11.98
N ALA A 65 -11.90 1.70 -11.89
CA ALA A 65 -11.77 0.79 -13.04
C ALA A 65 -12.93 1.00 -14.02
N TRP A 66 -14.16 1.08 -13.51
CA TRP A 66 -15.35 1.31 -14.34
C TRP A 66 -15.48 2.74 -14.90
N ARG A 67 -14.66 3.69 -14.44
CA ARG A 67 -14.65 5.10 -14.89
C ARG A 67 -13.36 5.54 -15.60
N ILE A 68 -12.49 4.59 -15.96
CA ILE A 68 -11.27 4.85 -16.75
C ILE A 68 -11.68 5.50 -18.10
N GLY A 69 -11.49 6.82 -18.19
CA GLY A 69 -11.91 7.67 -19.31
C GLY A 69 -12.49 9.02 -18.89
N ASN A 70 -13.15 9.08 -17.72
CA ASN A 70 -13.80 10.31 -17.21
C ASN A 70 -13.00 11.01 -16.10
N ILE A 71 -11.85 10.47 -15.73
CA ILE A 71 -10.98 11.04 -14.70
C ILE A 71 -10.11 12.10 -15.37
N PRO A 72 -10.07 13.35 -14.88
CA PRO A 72 -9.18 14.37 -15.42
C PRO A 72 -7.74 13.84 -15.44
N SER A 73 -7.07 13.91 -16.59
CA SER A 73 -5.67 13.49 -16.67
C SER A 73 -4.81 14.49 -15.92
N LEU A 74 -4.24 14.06 -14.79
CA LEU A 74 -3.16 14.81 -14.17
C LEU A 74 -1.97 14.86 -15.13
N ARG A 75 -1.31 16.01 -15.19
CA ARG A 75 -0.04 16.11 -15.91
C ARG A 75 0.93 15.12 -15.29
N GLU A 76 1.55 14.28 -16.11
CA GLU A 76 2.42 13.18 -15.67
C GLU A 76 3.51 13.66 -14.69
N ARG A 77 4.08 14.83 -14.95
CA ARG A 77 5.03 15.49 -14.05
C ARG A 77 4.45 15.76 -12.65
N SER A 78 3.22 16.28 -12.59
CA SER A 78 2.54 16.58 -11.32
C SER A 78 2.22 15.30 -10.55
N TYR A 79 1.78 14.25 -11.24
CA TYR A 79 1.55 12.94 -10.65
C TYR A 79 2.84 12.37 -10.02
N LEU A 80 3.95 12.37 -10.77
CA LEU A 80 5.24 11.88 -10.27
C LEU A 80 5.77 12.72 -9.11
N MET A 81 5.60 14.05 -9.14
CA MET A 81 5.97 14.92 -8.03
C MET A 81 5.17 14.59 -6.76
N LEU A 82 3.86 14.40 -6.88
CA LEU A 82 3.00 14.05 -5.75
C LEU A 82 3.36 12.66 -5.19
N ALA A 83 3.52 11.66 -6.05
CA ALA A 83 3.93 10.32 -5.64
C ALA A 83 5.29 10.35 -4.92
N GLY A 84 6.26 11.10 -5.46
CA GLY A 84 7.57 11.27 -4.82
C GLY A 84 7.48 11.92 -3.44
N LEU A 85 6.63 12.95 -3.29
CA LEU A 85 6.42 13.63 -2.01
C LEU A 85 5.81 12.69 -0.96
N VAL A 86 4.79 11.91 -1.34
CA VAL A 86 4.16 10.93 -0.45
C VAL A 86 5.19 9.88 -0.01
N PHE A 87 5.93 9.28 -0.95
CA PHE A 87 6.95 8.29 -0.60
C PHE A 87 8.09 8.88 0.23
N ALA A 88 8.48 10.13 -0.01
CA ALA A 88 9.49 10.81 0.79
C ALA A 88 9.01 11.01 2.24
N ALA A 89 7.76 11.46 2.43
CA ALA A 89 7.18 11.61 3.75
C ALA A 89 7.15 10.27 4.52
N VAL A 90 6.71 9.20 3.86
CA VAL A 90 6.69 7.85 4.44
C VAL A 90 8.11 7.37 4.79
N ALA A 91 9.09 7.60 3.91
CA ALA A 91 10.49 7.25 4.17
C ALA A 91 11.05 7.97 5.40
N VAL A 92 10.76 9.28 5.54
CA VAL A 92 11.17 10.08 6.69
C VAL A 92 10.51 9.57 7.97
N ILE A 93 9.22 9.21 7.94
CA ILE A 93 8.50 8.69 9.10
C ILE A 93 9.13 7.37 9.57
N HIS A 94 9.37 6.40 8.67
CA HIS A 94 10.00 5.14 9.04
C HIS A 94 11.45 5.30 9.49
N PHE A 95 12.19 6.23 8.89
CA PHE A 95 13.56 6.50 9.28
C PHE A 95 13.65 7.19 10.65
N ALA A 96 12.78 8.16 10.91
CA ALA A 96 12.65 8.79 12.22
C ALA A 96 12.28 7.77 13.30
N ARG A 97 11.37 6.84 13.00
CA ARG A 97 11.02 5.75 13.90
C ARG A 97 12.25 4.92 14.31
N ILE A 98 13.17 4.65 13.38
CA ILE A 98 14.42 3.93 13.68
C ILE A 98 15.36 4.77 14.53
N LEU A 99 15.55 6.05 14.19
CA LEU A 99 16.50 6.92 14.89
C LEU A 99 16.10 7.24 16.33
N PHE A 100 14.81 7.41 16.57
CA PHE A 100 14.27 7.75 17.88
C PHE A 100 13.76 6.54 18.66
N ASP A 101 13.94 5.33 18.11
CA ASP A 101 13.46 4.08 18.71
C ASP A 101 11.98 4.12 19.10
N VAL A 102 11.14 4.63 18.19
CA VAL A 102 9.71 4.83 18.49
C VAL A 102 8.96 3.49 18.37
N ASP A 103 8.43 3.06 19.50
CA ASP A 103 7.51 1.92 19.56
C ASP A 103 6.17 2.30 18.93
N VAL A 104 5.78 1.52 17.92
CA VAL A 104 4.48 1.66 17.26
C VAL A 104 3.69 0.38 17.53
N ALA A 105 2.70 0.51 18.41
CA ALA A 105 1.73 -0.53 18.71
C ALA A 105 0.40 -0.22 18.02
N VAL A 106 -0.06 -1.12 17.14
CA VAL A 106 -1.37 -1.02 16.49
C VAL A 106 -2.23 -2.18 16.97
N MET A 107 -3.33 -1.89 17.67
CA MET A 107 -4.25 -2.90 18.20
C MET A 107 -3.55 -4.01 19.02
N GLY A 108 -2.50 -3.67 19.77
CA GLY A 108 -1.72 -4.62 20.58
C GLY A 108 -0.61 -5.37 19.84
N TYR A 109 -0.42 -5.12 18.54
CA TYR A 109 0.74 -5.59 17.79
C TYR A 109 1.86 -4.55 17.80
N GLU A 110 2.99 -4.89 18.41
CA GLU A 110 4.23 -4.11 18.33
C GLU A 110 4.95 -4.44 17.01
N ALA A 111 4.98 -3.46 16.11
CA ALA A 111 5.62 -3.66 14.81
C ALA A 111 7.14 -3.80 14.96
N PRO A 112 7.78 -4.87 14.49
CA PRO A 112 9.24 -5.00 14.58
C PRO A 112 9.99 -3.89 13.86
N HIS A 113 11.14 -3.46 14.42
CA HIS A 113 11.95 -2.39 13.83
C HIS A 113 12.53 -2.75 12.45
N TRP A 114 12.76 -4.04 12.16
CA TRP A 114 13.27 -4.48 10.87
C TRP A 114 12.31 -4.13 9.71
N ILE A 115 10.99 -4.10 9.96
CA ILE A 115 10.00 -3.69 8.96
C ILE A 115 10.22 -2.24 8.56
N SER A 116 10.54 -1.37 9.52
CA SER A 116 10.81 0.05 9.26
C SER A 116 12.09 0.25 8.45
N TRP A 117 13.11 -0.61 8.61
CA TRP A 117 14.32 -0.56 7.77
C TRP A 117 13.98 -0.84 6.31
N THR A 118 13.26 -1.93 6.06
CA THR A 118 12.82 -2.29 4.70
C THR A 118 11.92 -1.21 4.11
N ALA A 119 10.94 -0.73 4.88
CA ALA A 119 10.02 0.33 4.44
C ALA A 119 10.78 1.62 4.11
N SER A 120 11.75 2.04 4.93
CA SER A 120 12.56 3.24 4.69
C SER A 120 13.35 3.13 3.37
N ILE A 121 14.01 2.00 3.12
CA ILE A 121 14.81 1.79 1.90
C ILE A 121 13.92 1.81 0.66
N VAL A 122 12.82 1.05 0.68
CA VAL A 122 11.92 0.93 -0.47
C VAL A 122 11.28 2.28 -0.79
N THR A 123 10.76 2.97 0.22
CA THR A 123 10.05 4.24 0.00
C THR A 123 11.01 5.37 -0.36
N ALA A 124 12.24 5.40 0.19
CA ALA A 124 13.27 6.34 -0.26
C ALA A 124 13.65 6.11 -1.73
N TYR A 125 13.80 4.85 -2.15
CA TYR A 125 14.07 4.52 -3.55
C TYR A 125 12.93 4.94 -4.48
N LEU A 126 11.69 4.65 -4.10
CA LEU A 126 10.50 5.07 -4.87
C LEU A 126 10.42 6.59 -4.97
N ALA A 127 10.65 7.32 -3.87
CA ALA A 127 10.69 8.78 -3.86
C ALA A 127 11.75 9.33 -4.83
N TYR A 128 12.98 8.81 -4.74
CA TYR A 128 14.07 9.18 -5.63
C TYR A 128 13.71 8.95 -7.10
N MET A 129 13.18 7.77 -7.43
CA MET A 129 12.79 7.44 -8.79
C MET A 129 11.67 8.35 -9.31
N SER A 130 10.65 8.61 -8.50
CA SER A 130 9.56 9.53 -8.85
C SER A 130 10.07 10.93 -9.16
N PHE A 131 10.93 11.52 -8.32
CA PHE A 131 11.51 12.85 -8.57
C PHE A 131 12.45 12.87 -9.77
N ARG A 132 13.28 11.83 -9.93
CA ARG A 132 14.19 11.68 -11.08
C ARG A 132 13.42 11.58 -12.40
N LEU A 133 12.30 10.87 -12.42
CA LEU A 133 11.43 10.78 -13.60
C LEU A 133 10.73 12.12 -13.85
N ALA A 134 10.18 12.76 -12.81
CA ALA A 134 9.51 14.05 -12.93
C ALA A 134 10.40 15.17 -13.48
N THR A 135 11.71 15.14 -13.15
CA THR A 135 12.70 16.11 -13.65
C THR A 135 13.15 15.86 -15.08
N ARG A 136 13.00 14.62 -15.58
CA ARG A 136 13.32 14.24 -16.96
C ARG A 136 12.20 14.55 -17.95
N LEU A 137 10.96 14.67 -17.47
CA LEU A 137 9.84 15.10 -18.29
C LEU A 137 10.01 16.59 -18.62
N LYS A 138 10.18 16.90 -19.91
CA LYS A 138 10.14 18.29 -20.40
C LYS A 138 8.74 18.83 -20.16
N GLY A 139 8.67 19.92 -19.39
CA GLY A 139 7.43 20.60 -19.02
C GLY A 139 6.84 21.43 -20.14
#